data_AF-A0A151SM34-F1
#
_entry.id   AF-A0A151SM34-F1
#
_cell.length_a   1.000
_cell.length_b   1.000
_cell.length_c   1.000
_cell.angle_alpha   90.00
_cell.angle_beta   90.00
_cell.angle_gamma   90.00
#
_symmetry.space_group_name_H-M   'P 1'
#
loop_
_entity.id
_entity.type
_entity.pdbx_description
1 polymer ?
#
loop_
_entity_poly.entity_id
_entity_poly.type
_entity_poly.pdbx_seq_one_letter_code
_entity_poly.pdbx_strand_id
1 'polypeptide(L)' 'MIVDYFTKWIKASPLAKITVKNVQKFTWKNVICRYGFPHSLITDNERHFIDQKFESFLHELNIKHHVTSVEHP' A
#
# COMPACT_ATOMS: atom_id res chain seq x y z
N MET A 1 0.04 0.23 -7.77
CA MET A 1 1.43 0.75 -7.67
C MET A 1 1.61 1.38 -6.29
N ILE A 2 2.66 1.03 -5.54
CA ILE A 2 2.95 1.65 -4.23
C ILE A 2 4.16 2.57 -4.40
N VAL A 3 4.01 3.84 -4.03
CA VAL A 3 5.06 4.86 -4.15
C VAL A 3 5.52 5.26 -2.74
N ASP A 4 6.81 5.04 -2.46
CA ASP A 4 7.44 5.60 -1.27
C ASP A 4 7.94 7.01 -1.57
N TYR A 5 7.23 8.01 -1.03
CA TYR A 5 7.53 9.43 -1.29
C TYR A 5 8.80 9.93 -0.59
N PHE A 6 9.32 9.22 0.41
CA PHE A 6 10.53 9.62 1.13
C PHE A 6 11.80 9.32 0.34
N THR A 7 11.81 8.21 -0.41
CA THR A 7 12.98 7.80 -1.21
C THR A 7 12.80 7.97 -2.71
N LYS A 8 11.62 8.39 -3.20
CA LYS A 8 11.27 8.48 -4.63
C LYS A 8 11.37 7.14 -5.38
N TRP A 9 11.31 6.00 -4.67
CA TRP A 9 11.33 4.68 -5.31
C TRP A 9 9.91 4.20 -5.64
N ILE A 10 9.69 3.94 -6.93
CA ILE A 10 8.52 3.19 -7.40
C ILE A 10 8.81 1.71 -7.20
N LYS A 11 8.02 1.03 -6.35
CA LYS A 11 8.06 -0.43 -6.25
C LYS A 11 6.85 -1.03 -6.94
N ALA A 12 7.08 -1.55 -8.15
CA ALA A 12 6.20 -2.48 -8.81
C ALA A 12 6.73 -3.90 -8.55
N SER A 13 6.03 -4.68 -7.73
CA SER A 13 6.29 -6.11 -7.61
C SER A 13 5.05 -6.86 -8.10
N PRO A 14 5.17 -7.80 -9.03
CA PRO A 14 4.03 -8.59 -9.48
C PRO A 14 3.52 -9.44 -8.31
N LEU A 15 2.32 -9.13 -7.81
CA LEU A 15 1.61 -9.98 -6.87
C LEU A 15 1.06 -11.18 -7.65
N ALA A 16 1.64 -12.37 -7.45
CA ALA A 16 1.25 -13.59 -8.17
C ALA A 16 -0.26 -13.91 -8.12
N LYS A 17 -0.96 -13.43 -7.09
CA LYS A 17 -2.42 -13.28 -7.03
C LYS A 17 -2.74 -12.01 -6.26
N ILE A 18 -3.52 -11.10 -6.86
CA ILE A 18 -3.97 -9.87 -6.22
C ILE A 18 -5.13 -10.22 -5.27
N THR A 19 -4.79 -10.54 -4.03
CA THR A 19 -5.75 -10.74 -2.93
C THR A 19 -5.36 -9.84 -1.78
N VAL A 20 -6.34 -9.40 -0.99
CA VAL A 20 -6.10 -8.51 0.16
C VAL A 20 -5.06 -9.06 1.13
N LYS A 21 -5.08 -10.38 1.38
CA LYS A 21 -4.06 -11.07 2.21
C LYS A 21 -2.66 -10.93 1.64
N ASN A 22 -2.52 -11.06 0.32
CA ASN A 22 -1.21 -10.91 -0.33
C ASN A 22 -0.74 -9.45 -0.33
N VAL A 23 -1.67 -8.49 -0.44
CA VAL A 23 -1.37 -7.06 -0.33
C VAL A 23 -0.90 -6.71 1.07
N GLN A 24 -1.60 -7.12 2.13
CA GLN A 24 -1.16 -6.95 3.52
C GLN A 24 0.22 -7.56 3.76
N LYS A 25 0.44 -8.81 3.32
CA LYS A 25 1.74 -9.51 3.44
C LYS A 25 2.84 -8.78 2.69
N PHE A 26 2.54 -8.23 1.51
CA PHE A 26 3.48 -7.46 0.72
C PHE A 26 3.87 -6.16 1.42
N THR A 27 2.88 -5.38 1.89
CA THR A 27 3.09 -4.13 2.62
C THR A 27 3.90 -4.36 3.89
N TRP A 28 3.57 -5.41 4.66
CA TRP A 28 4.33 -5.78 5.86
C TRP A 28 5.80 -6.07 5.54
N LYS A 29 6.08 -6.96 4.58
CA LYS A 29 7.44 -7.39 4.27
C LYS A 29 8.29 -6.33 3.57
N ASN A 30 7.71 -5.61 2.62
CA ASN A 30 8.46 -4.77 1.69
C ASN A 30 8.47 -3.29 2.06
N VAL A 31 7.52 -2.87 2.91
CA VAL A 31 7.42 -1.50 3.43
C VAL A 31 7.77 -1.51 4.92
N ILE A 32 6.94 -2.12 5.75
CA ILE A 32 7.02 -1.97 7.22
C ILE A 32 8.29 -2.58 7.80
N CYS A 33 8.59 -3.86 7.52
CA CYS A 33 9.79 -4.50 8.05
C CYS A 33 11.10 -3.91 7.52
N ARG A 34 11.07 -3.20 6.38
CA ARG A 34 12.28 -2.67 5.74
C ARG A 34 12.55 -1.21 6.09
N TYR A 35 11.51 -0.40 6.20
CA TYR A 35 11.63 1.06 6.41
C TYR A 35 11.02 1.52 7.74
N GLY A 36 10.43 0.62 8.51
CA GLY A 36 9.68 0.95 9.71
C GLY A 36 8.23 1.35 9.39
N PHE A 37 7.54 1.91 10.38
CA PHE A 37 6.15 2.35 10.24
C PHE A 37 6.10 3.73 9.56
N PRO A 38 5.66 3.82 8.29
CA PRO A 38 5.51 5.11 7.64
C PRO A 38 4.35 5.91 8.27
N HIS A 39 4.42 7.24 8.25
CA HIS A 39 3.29 8.08 8.68
C HIS A 39 2.08 7.93 7.75
N SER A 40 2.33 7.75 6.46
CA SER A 40 1.30 7.61 5.43
C SER A 40 1.74 6.69 4.30
N LEU A 41 0.78 5.96 3.73
CA LEU A 41 0.94 5.14 2.54
C LEU A 41 0.06 5.70 1.43
N ILE A 42 0.62 5.84 0.22
CA ILE A 42 -0.13 6.26 -0.96
C ILE A 42 -0.18 5.10 -1.96
N THR A 43 -1.39 4.72 -2.36
CA THR A 43 -1.64 3.64 -3.32
C THR A 43 -2.58 4.10 -4.42
N ASP A 44 -2.67 3.34 -5.50
CA ASP A 44 -3.67 3.55 -6.54
C ASP A 44 -5.06 3.09 -6.11
N ASN A 45 -6.10 3.61 -6.77
CA ASN A 45 -7.51 3.29 -6.52
C ASN A 45 -7.91 1.89 -7.01
N GLU A 46 -6.98 0.94 -7.03
CA GLU A 46 -7.30 -0.44 -7.37
C GLU A 46 -8.11 -1.07 -6.24
N ARG A 47 -9.09 -1.92 -6.59
CA ARG A 47 -10.06 -2.51 -5.64
C ARG A 47 -9.44 -3.19 -4.42
N HIS A 48 -8.22 -3.69 -4.56
CA HIS A 48 -7.52 -4.39 -3.51
C HIS A 48 -6.81 -3.47 -2.49
N PHE A 49 -6.60 -2.20 -2.84
CA PHE A 49 -6.09 -1.19 -1.93
C PHE A 49 -7.21 -0.40 -1.23
N ILE A 50 -8.41 -0.33 -1.82
CA ILE A 50 -9.60 0.24 -1.16
C ILE A 50 -10.42 -0.81 -0.37
N ASP A 51 -9.88 -2.02 -0.17
CA ASP A 51 -10.56 -3.06 0.59
C ASP A 51 -10.56 -2.73 2.09
N GLN A 52 -11.72 -2.90 2.74
CA GLN A 52 -11.90 -2.58 4.15
C GLN A 52 -10.92 -3.30 5.07
N LYS A 53 -10.52 -4.54 4.76
CA LYS A 53 -9.54 -5.27 5.58
C LYS A 53 -8.13 -4.71 5.43
N PHE A 54 -7.80 -4.15 4.26
CA PHE A 54 -6.53 -3.47 4.07
C PHE A 54 -6.52 -2.14 4.83
N GLU A 55 -7.61 -1.37 4.77
CA GLU A 55 -7.79 -0.14 5.55
C GLU A 55 -7.67 -0.40 7.07
N SER A 56 -8.39 -1.39 7.58
CA SER A 56 -8.31 -1.78 9.00
C SER A 56 -6.89 -2.16 9.41
N PHE A 57 -6.18 -2.92 8.57
CA PHE A 57 -4.79 -3.28 8.80
C PHE A 57 -3.89 -2.05 8.90
N LEU A 58 -4.03 -1.05 8.01
CA LEU A 58 -3.24 0.18 8.08
C LEU A 58 -3.59 1.02 9.31
N HIS A 59 -4.88 1.09 9.65
CA HIS A 59 -5.38 1.81 10.82
C HIS A 59 -4.83 1.23 12.13
N GLU A 60 -4.78 -0.09 12.29
CA GLU A 60 -4.17 -0.76 13.45
C GLU A 60 -2.70 -0.41 13.65
N LEU A 61 -2.01 -0.09 12.55
CA LEU A 61 -0.61 0.31 12.55
C LEU A 61 -0.42 1.83 12.63
N ASN A 62 -1.50 2.60 12.79
CA ASN A 62 -1.52 4.07 12.76
C ASN A 62 -0.93 4.68 11.48
N ILE A 63 -1.08 3.99 10.35
CA ILE A 63 -0.63 4.45 9.03
C ILE A 63 -1.82 5.11 8.32
N LYS A 64 -1.65 6.38 7.91
CA LYS A 64 -2.67 7.06 7.11
C LYS A 64 -2.66 6.54 5.67
N HIS A 65 -3.80 6.12 5.15
CA HIS A 65 -3.90 5.68 3.78
C HIS A 65 -4.45 6.80 2.88
N HIS A 66 -3.75 7.08 1.78
CA HIS A 66 -4.22 7.96 0.72
C HIS A 66 -4.30 7.18 -0.58
N VAL A 67 -5.39 7.38 -1.31
CA VAL A 67 -5.63 6.71 -2.59
C VAL A 67 -5.54 7.76 -3.68
N THR A 68 -4.73 7.51 -4.72
CA THR A 68 -4.63 8.42 -5.86
C THR A 68 -5.90 8.35 -6.69
N SER A 69 -6.37 9.50 -7.20
CA SER A 69 -7.47 9.51 -8.18
C SER A 69 -7.05 8.78 -9.45
N VAL A 70 -8.01 8.21 -10.16
CA VAL A 70 -7.75 7.61 -11.47
C VAL A 70 -7.55 8.75 -12.46
N GLU A 71 -6.30 9.18 -12.66
CA GLU A 71 -5.98 10.01 -13.82
C GLU A 71 -6.15 9.16 -15.08
N HIS A 72 -7.31 9.31 -15.73
CA HIS A 72 -7.39 9.16 -17.17
C HIS A 72 -7.09 10.54 -17.77
N PRO A 73 -6.41 10.60 -18.93
CA PRO A 73 -5.85 11.84 -19.51
C PRO A 73 -6.87 12.95 -19.76
#